data_AF-R2SJ51-F1
#
_entry.id   AF-R2SJ51-F1
#
_cell.length_a   1.000
_cell.length_b   1.000
_cell.length_c   1.000
_cell.angle_alpha   90.00
_cell.angle_beta   90.00
_cell.angle_gamma   90.00
#
_symmetry.space_group_name_H-M   'P 1'
#
loop_
_entity.id
_entity.type
_entity.pdbx_description
1 polymer ?
#
loop_
_entity_poly.entity_id
_entity_poly.type
_entity_poly.pdbx_seq_one_letter_code
_entity_poly.pdbx_strand_id
1 'polypeptide(L)'
;MKKNIYLASFSLVLLAGFATYTIYTKTSDTQNSEETKRTNQVIAKETLEASKKKSNERKVDTFSIDLKNADAKKIYETFKDSNVDDIITLLEMDHDDSDRILVSPDGTILTGQIGDENGRKVDSNTDKNSITVKELKDLVLLHKEEIDELAAQNSPQE
;
A
#
# COMPACT_ATOMS: atom_id res chain seq x y z
N MET A 1 -7.01 9.97 59.27
CA MET A 1 -6.18 10.67 58.27
C MET A 1 -5.09 9.74 57.72
N LYS A 2 -5.32 9.05 56.59
CA LYS A 2 -4.30 8.24 55.88
C LYS A 2 -4.73 8.05 54.41
N LYS A 3 -4.59 9.07 53.55
CA LYS A 3 -4.85 8.92 52.10
C LYS A 3 -3.89 9.66 51.15
N ASN A 4 -2.82 10.30 51.65
CA ASN A 4 -1.98 11.17 50.80
C ASN A 4 -0.54 10.70 50.60
N ILE A 5 -0.22 9.42 50.88
CA ILE A 5 1.19 8.93 50.80
C ILE A 5 1.46 8.15 49.51
N TYR A 6 0.46 7.63 48.80
CA TYR A 6 0.68 6.79 47.62
C TYR A 6 0.88 7.56 46.31
N LEU A 7 0.57 8.85 46.26
CA LEU A 7 0.66 9.63 45.00
C LEU A 7 2.08 10.18 44.75
N ALA A 8 2.89 10.36 45.79
CA ALA A 8 4.26 10.87 45.66
C ALA A 8 5.27 9.78 45.25
N SER A 9 4.98 8.50 45.52
CA SER A 9 5.88 7.38 45.23
C SER A 9 5.87 6.97 43.76
N PHE A 10 4.76 7.20 43.05
CA PHE A 10 4.60 6.76 41.66
C PHE A 10 5.30 7.71 40.67
N SER A 11 5.36 9.01 40.97
CA SER A 11 6.07 9.99 40.12
C SER A 11 7.59 9.87 40.17
N LEU A 12 8.17 9.25 41.21
CA LEU A 12 9.62 9.11 41.35
C LEU A 12 10.19 7.98 40.48
N VAL A 13 9.40 6.95 40.18
CA VAL A 13 9.84 5.79 39.36
C VAL A 13 9.88 6.13 37.86
N LEU A 14 9.02 7.03 37.40
CA LEU A 14 8.95 7.44 35.98
C LEU A 14 10.14 8.30 35.52
N LEU A 15 10.82 9.01 36.44
CA LEU A 15 11.95 9.89 36.12
C LEU A 15 13.29 9.14 35.97
N ALA A 16 13.46 7.98 36.59
CA ALA A 16 14.69 7.19 36.49
C ALA A 16 14.81 6.40 35.16
N GLY A 17 13.70 6.15 34.46
CA GLY A 17 13.69 5.40 33.19
C GLY A 17 14.19 6.18 31.97
N PHE A 18 14.15 7.52 32.00
CA PHE A 18 14.54 8.34 30.84
C PHE A 18 16.05 8.63 30.76
N ALA A 19 16.80 8.47 31.86
CA ALA A 19 18.23 8.79 31.90
C ALA A 19 19.13 7.70 31.27
N THR A 20 18.66 6.45 31.14
CA THR A 20 19.46 5.35 30.56
C THR A 20 19.33 5.21 29.05
N TYR A 21 18.22 5.69 28.45
CA TYR A 21 18.01 5.57 27.00
C TYR A 21 18.87 6.54 26.18
N THR A 22 19.22 7.71 26.74
CA THR A 22 19.98 8.75 26.03
C THR A 22 21.50 8.52 26.00
N ILE A 23 22.04 7.62 26.83
CA ILE A 23 23.49 7.29 26.83
C ILE A 23 23.80 6.17 25.81
N TYR A 24 22.85 5.27 25.52
CA TYR A 24 23.10 4.13 24.63
C TYR A 24 23.19 4.50 23.15
N THR A 25 22.53 5.57 22.70
CA THR A 25 22.50 5.94 21.28
C THR A 25 23.63 6.88 20.86
N LYS A 26 24.50 7.33 21.78
CA LYS A 26 25.52 8.35 21.51
C LYS A 26 26.97 7.85 21.43
N THR A 27 27.21 6.54 21.49
CA THR A 27 28.58 5.96 21.56
C THR A 27 28.92 4.89 20.51
N SER A 28 28.10 4.68 19.48
CA SER A 28 28.41 3.68 18.43
C SER A 28 29.04 4.27 17.16
N ASP A 29 29.58 5.48 17.23
CA ASP A 29 30.63 5.92 16.30
C ASP A 29 31.96 5.83 17.07
N THR A 30 32.87 4.94 16.65
CA THR A 30 34.32 5.17 16.45
C THR A 30 35.10 3.84 16.31
N GLN A 31 35.50 3.56 15.07
CA GLN A 31 36.79 3.01 14.60
C GLN A 31 37.36 1.64 15.04
N ASN A 32 37.87 0.98 14.00
CA ASN A 32 39.05 0.11 13.90
C ASN A 32 38.95 -1.39 14.21
N SER A 33 38.99 -2.18 13.14
CA SER A 33 40.02 -3.21 13.00
C SER A 33 40.37 -3.39 11.51
N GLU A 34 41.53 -2.85 11.15
CA GLU A 34 42.27 -3.23 9.96
C GLU A 34 42.71 -4.70 10.00
N GLU A 35 42.89 -5.24 8.80
CA GLU A 35 43.79 -6.33 8.41
C GLU A 35 43.63 -7.72 9.03
N THR A 36 43.14 -8.67 8.22
CA THR A 36 43.88 -9.92 7.96
C THR A 36 43.40 -10.56 6.64
N LYS A 37 44.36 -10.75 5.73
CA LYS A 37 44.40 -11.71 4.59
C LYS A 37 43.68 -11.38 3.27
N ARG A 38 44.44 -10.72 2.39
CA ARG A 38 44.58 -11.12 0.97
C ARG A 38 44.71 -12.65 0.87
N THR A 39 44.07 -13.30 -0.11
CA THR A 39 44.68 -14.00 -1.27
C THR A 39 43.61 -14.85 -2.00
N ASN A 40 43.51 -14.70 -3.34
CA ASN A 40 42.82 -15.56 -4.33
C ASN A 40 41.28 -15.53 -4.31
N GLN A 41 40.54 -15.09 -5.32
CA GLN A 41 40.49 -15.48 -6.74
C GLN A 41 39.73 -14.36 -7.48
N VAL A 42 40.30 -13.58 -8.41
CA VAL A 42 40.44 -13.86 -9.86
C VAL A 42 39.63 -15.08 -10.31
N ILE A 43 38.73 -14.87 -11.30
CA ILE A 43 37.69 -15.76 -11.86
C ILE A 43 36.32 -15.45 -11.19
N ALA A 44 35.31 -14.85 -11.81
CA ALA A 44 35.01 -14.59 -13.21
C ALA A 44 34.25 -13.26 -13.35
N LYS A 45 34.92 -12.24 -13.91
CA LYS A 45 34.25 -11.12 -14.57
C LYS A 45 33.80 -11.61 -15.95
N GLU A 46 32.78 -12.45 -16.05
CA GLU A 46 32.20 -12.82 -17.35
C GLU A 46 30.85 -13.55 -17.24
N THR A 47 29.90 -13.09 -16.43
CA THR A 47 28.51 -13.60 -16.51
C THR A 47 27.43 -12.64 -16.00
N LEU A 48 27.57 -11.33 -16.28
CA LEU A 48 26.50 -10.34 -16.05
C LEU A 48 26.16 -9.51 -17.31
N GLU A 49 26.52 -10.03 -18.48
CA GLU A 49 26.24 -9.44 -19.80
C GLU A 49 25.27 -10.33 -20.62
N ALA A 50 24.25 -10.90 -19.96
CA ALA A 50 23.26 -11.76 -20.64
C ALA A 50 21.81 -11.56 -20.19
N SER A 51 21.43 -10.35 -19.74
CA SER A 51 20.00 -9.99 -19.67
C SER A 51 19.71 -8.55 -20.09
N LYS A 52 20.46 -8.04 -21.08
CA LYS A 52 20.02 -6.90 -21.90
C LYS A 52 19.25 -7.41 -23.12
N LYS A 53 18.07 -8.01 -22.92
CA LYS A 53 17.05 -8.12 -23.97
C LYS A 53 15.67 -8.49 -23.42
N LYS A 54 14.98 -7.50 -22.84
CA LYS A 54 13.60 -7.20 -23.23
C LYS A 54 13.32 -5.76 -22.83
N SER A 55 13.33 -4.88 -23.82
CA SER A 55 12.66 -3.59 -23.75
C SER A 55 11.17 -3.87 -23.53
N ASN A 56 10.77 -4.11 -22.28
CA ASN A 56 9.40 -3.82 -21.90
C ASN A 56 9.36 -2.31 -21.76
N GLU A 57 8.59 -1.67 -22.65
CA GLU A 57 8.05 -0.36 -22.41
C GLU A 57 7.68 -0.26 -20.93
N ARG A 58 8.35 0.64 -20.20
CA ARG A 58 7.83 1.05 -18.90
C ARG A 58 6.49 1.70 -19.21
N LYS A 59 5.40 0.91 -19.18
CA LYS A 59 4.08 1.43 -18.85
C LYS A 59 4.36 2.30 -17.64
N VAL A 60 4.14 3.61 -17.79
CA VAL A 60 4.23 4.52 -16.67
C VAL A 60 3.26 3.95 -15.64
N ASP A 61 3.80 3.34 -14.60
CA ASP A 61 3.01 2.64 -13.60
C ASP A 61 2.17 3.73 -12.91
N THR A 62 0.90 3.80 -13.28
CA THR A 62 -0.04 4.76 -12.72
C THR A 62 -0.52 4.20 -11.41
N PHE A 63 -0.26 4.94 -10.33
CA PHE A 63 -0.57 4.52 -8.97
C PHE A 63 -2.07 4.19 -8.78
N SER A 64 -2.93 4.92 -9.48
CA SER A 64 -4.38 4.76 -9.42
C SER A 64 -5.00 4.92 -10.81
N ILE A 65 -6.18 4.34 -10.97
CA ILE A 65 -7.02 4.52 -12.16
C ILE A 65 -8.12 5.55 -11.90
N ASP A 66 -8.47 6.32 -12.93
CA ASP A 66 -9.65 7.19 -12.88
C ASP A 66 -10.90 6.36 -13.19
N LEU A 67 -11.75 6.20 -12.18
CA LEU A 67 -13.02 5.48 -12.29
C LEU A 67 -14.24 6.41 -12.39
N LYS A 68 -14.09 7.74 -12.26
CA LYS A 68 -15.25 8.65 -12.17
C LYS A 68 -16.20 8.59 -13.36
N ASN A 69 -15.67 8.22 -14.53
CA ASN A 69 -16.41 8.05 -15.77
C ASN A 69 -16.02 6.73 -16.46
N ALA A 70 -15.66 5.70 -15.69
CA ALA A 70 -15.36 4.40 -16.25
C ALA A 70 -16.62 3.75 -16.81
N ASP A 71 -16.47 3.05 -17.94
CA ASP A 71 -17.51 2.19 -18.49
C ASP A 71 -17.57 0.86 -17.74
N ALA A 72 -18.64 0.09 -17.98
CA ALA A 72 -18.88 -1.21 -17.36
C ALA A 72 -17.68 -2.16 -17.53
N LYS A 73 -17.14 -2.25 -18.75
CA LYS A 73 -16.00 -3.14 -19.07
C LYS A 73 -14.77 -2.79 -18.25
N LYS A 74 -14.43 -1.51 -18.13
CA LYS A 74 -13.27 -1.07 -17.34
C LYS A 74 -13.48 -1.36 -15.85
N ILE A 75 -14.69 -1.17 -15.33
CA ILE A 75 -15.03 -1.50 -13.94
C ILE A 75 -14.85 -3.01 -13.72
N TYR A 76 -15.45 -3.82 -14.59
CA TYR A 76 -15.36 -5.28 -14.56
C TYR A 76 -13.91 -5.79 -14.58
N GLU A 77 -13.09 -5.31 -15.53
CA GLU A 77 -11.67 -5.68 -15.64
C GLU A 77 -10.86 -5.25 -14.39
N THR A 78 -11.18 -4.09 -13.82
CA THR A 78 -10.52 -3.58 -12.60
C THR A 78 -10.76 -4.51 -11.43
N PHE A 79 -12.00 -4.97 -11.26
CA PHE A 79 -12.40 -5.82 -10.14
C PHE A 79 -12.30 -7.31 -10.46
N LYS A 80 -11.33 -7.70 -11.31
CA LYS A 80 -10.94 -9.10 -11.57
C LYS A 80 -12.14 -9.97 -11.93
N ASP A 81 -12.96 -9.47 -12.84
CA ASP A 81 -14.08 -10.22 -13.43
C ASP A 81 -15.21 -10.56 -12.43
N SER A 82 -15.27 -9.84 -11.30
CA SER A 82 -16.34 -9.94 -10.32
C SER A 82 -17.68 -9.38 -10.83
N ASN A 83 -18.77 -9.99 -10.39
CA ASN A 83 -20.13 -9.44 -10.57
C ASN A 83 -20.35 -8.22 -9.67
N VAL A 84 -21.47 -7.53 -9.85
CA VAL A 84 -21.79 -6.31 -9.09
C VAL A 84 -21.85 -6.55 -7.59
N ASP A 85 -22.49 -7.62 -7.14
CA ASP A 85 -22.72 -7.85 -5.71
C ASP A 85 -21.40 -8.12 -4.97
N ASP A 86 -20.45 -8.81 -5.61
CA ASP A 86 -19.10 -9.03 -5.10
C ASP A 86 -18.30 -7.72 -5.02
N ILE A 87 -18.41 -6.86 -6.03
CA ILE A 87 -17.75 -5.55 -6.04
C ILE A 87 -18.30 -4.67 -4.91
N ILE A 88 -19.62 -4.60 -4.75
CA ILE A 88 -20.25 -3.82 -3.68
C ILE A 88 -19.82 -4.35 -2.30
N THR A 89 -19.81 -5.67 -2.12
CA THR A 89 -19.37 -6.30 -0.86
C THR A 89 -17.91 -5.94 -0.54
N LEU A 90 -17.03 -5.97 -1.55
CA LEU A 90 -15.63 -5.56 -1.39
C LEU A 90 -15.51 -4.10 -0.94
N LEU A 91 -16.33 -3.21 -1.52
CA LEU A 91 -16.35 -1.79 -1.18
C LEU A 91 -16.87 -1.52 0.24
N GLU A 92 -17.79 -2.33 0.73
CA GLU A 92 -18.42 -2.17 2.05
C GLU A 92 -17.64 -2.87 3.18
N MET A 93 -16.66 -3.71 2.87
CA MET A 93 -16.00 -4.56 3.86
C MET A 93 -15.30 -3.76 4.98
N ASP A 94 -14.60 -2.68 4.61
CA ASP A 94 -13.80 -1.87 5.54
C ASP A 94 -13.91 -0.36 5.26
N HIS A 95 -14.94 0.07 4.53
CA HIS A 95 -15.09 1.47 4.13
C HIS A 95 -16.53 1.98 4.28
N ASP A 96 -16.65 3.21 4.75
CA ASP A 96 -17.92 3.93 4.79
C ASP A 96 -18.17 4.64 3.45
N ASP A 97 -19.44 4.88 3.12
CA ASP A 97 -19.88 5.57 1.90
C ASP A 97 -19.19 6.94 1.68
N SER A 98 -18.80 7.62 2.77
CA SER A 98 -18.10 8.92 2.73
C SER A 98 -16.60 8.83 2.49
N ASP A 99 -16.00 7.65 2.63
CA ASP A 99 -14.55 7.48 2.53
C ASP A 99 -14.08 7.76 1.11
N ARG A 100 -12.99 8.52 1.01
CA ARG A 100 -12.29 8.75 -0.27
C ARG A 100 -11.24 7.68 -0.48
N ILE A 101 -11.38 6.96 -1.57
CA ILE A 101 -10.52 5.84 -1.94
C ILE A 101 -9.77 6.13 -3.24
N LEU A 102 -8.68 5.39 -3.42
CA LEU A 102 -8.01 5.20 -4.70
C LEU A 102 -8.10 3.73 -5.08
N VAL A 103 -8.35 3.45 -6.35
CA VAL A 103 -8.31 2.09 -6.88
C VAL A 103 -7.07 1.95 -7.73
N SER A 104 -6.27 0.95 -7.40
CA SER A 104 -5.08 0.59 -8.17
C SER A 104 -5.49 -0.14 -9.46
N PRO A 105 -4.64 -0.18 -10.50
CA PRO A 105 -4.95 -0.90 -11.74
C PRO A 105 -5.26 -2.39 -11.57
N ASP A 106 -4.88 -3.00 -10.45
CA ASP A 106 -5.14 -4.39 -10.09
C ASP A 106 -6.39 -4.60 -9.22
N GLY A 107 -7.18 -3.54 -9.02
CA GLY A 107 -8.40 -3.56 -8.20
C GLY A 107 -8.17 -3.36 -6.70
N THR A 108 -6.92 -3.17 -6.27
CA THR A 108 -6.64 -2.90 -4.85
C THR A 108 -7.18 -1.53 -4.43
N ILE A 109 -8.01 -1.50 -3.39
CA ILE A 109 -8.55 -0.28 -2.79
C ILE A 109 -7.57 0.26 -1.76
N LEU A 110 -7.26 1.55 -1.85
CA LEU A 110 -6.28 2.25 -1.02
C LEU A 110 -6.90 3.49 -0.38
N THR A 111 -6.60 3.72 0.89
CA THR A 111 -7.07 4.87 1.67
C THR A 111 -5.91 5.60 2.35
N GLY A 112 -6.09 6.91 2.55
CA GLY A 112 -5.11 7.76 3.23
C GLY A 112 -3.89 8.06 2.38
N GLN A 113 -2.73 8.23 3.03
CA GLN A 113 -1.47 8.53 2.37
C GLN A 113 -0.68 7.25 2.09
N ILE A 114 -0.41 6.98 0.81
CA ILE A 114 0.32 5.80 0.36
C ILE A 114 1.58 6.23 -0.42
N GLY A 115 2.68 5.51 -0.21
CA GLY A 115 3.93 5.70 -0.94
C GLY A 115 4.31 4.46 -1.75
N ASP A 116 4.88 4.65 -2.93
CA ASP A 116 5.46 3.55 -3.73
C ASP A 116 6.97 3.38 -3.50
N GLU A 117 7.53 2.30 -4.05
CA GLU A 117 8.98 2.00 -4.01
C GLU A 117 9.84 3.04 -4.74
N ASN A 118 9.23 3.85 -5.61
CA ASN A 118 9.88 4.92 -6.35
C ASN A 118 9.83 6.26 -5.60
N GLY A 119 9.31 6.28 -4.37
CA GLY A 119 9.20 7.47 -3.52
C GLY A 119 8.07 8.42 -3.91
N ARG A 120 7.16 8.02 -4.80
CA ARG A 120 5.93 8.77 -5.08
C ARG A 120 5.02 8.62 -3.87
N LYS A 121 4.36 9.72 -3.49
CA LYS A 121 3.34 9.73 -2.45
C LYS A 121 2.04 10.20 -3.05
N VAL A 122 0.97 9.49 -2.76
CA VAL A 122 -0.39 9.91 -3.07
C VAL A 122 -1.21 9.95 -1.80
N ASP A 123 -2.27 10.73 -1.82
CA ASP A 123 -3.23 10.83 -0.71
C ASP A 123 -4.63 10.75 -1.30
N SER A 124 -5.41 9.74 -0.89
CA SER A 124 -6.77 9.55 -1.39
C SER A 124 -7.70 10.74 -1.12
N ASN A 125 -7.36 11.62 -0.18
CA ASN A 125 -8.15 12.81 0.10
C ASN A 125 -7.93 13.95 -0.90
N THR A 126 -6.79 13.96 -1.60
CA THR A 126 -6.38 15.09 -2.47
C THR A 126 -6.09 14.67 -3.91
N ASP A 127 -5.89 13.38 -4.15
CA ASP A 127 -5.55 12.87 -5.48
C ASP A 127 -6.72 13.05 -6.45
N LYS A 128 -6.42 13.44 -7.68
CA LYS A 128 -7.42 13.73 -8.71
C LYS A 128 -8.26 12.52 -9.12
N ASN A 129 -7.71 11.30 -9.02
CA ASN A 129 -8.38 10.07 -9.39
C ASN A 129 -9.21 9.49 -8.22
N SER A 130 -9.11 10.09 -7.03
CA SER A 130 -9.89 9.64 -5.88
C SER A 130 -11.39 9.83 -6.09
N ILE A 131 -12.14 8.86 -5.60
CA ILE A 131 -13.60 8.76 -5.67
C ILE A 131 -14.11 8.35 -4.28
N THR A 132 -15.32 8.76 -3.90
CA THR A 132 -15.94 8.25 -2.68
C THR A 132 -16.45 6.83 -2.90
N VAL A 133 -16.52 6.03 -1.83
CA VAL A 133 -17.12 4.69 -1.88
C VAL A 133 -18.54 4.75 -2.44
N LYS A 134 -19.34 5.72 -1.96
CA LYS A 134 -20.70 5.92 -2.48
C LYS A 134 -20.73 6.19 -3.98
N GLU A 135 -19.93 7.12 -4.47
CA GLU A 135 -19.88 7.45 -5.91
C GLU A 135 -19.49 6.22 -6.75
N LEU A 136 -18.55 5.40 -6.26
CA LEU A 136 -18.15 4.18 -6.97
C LEU A 136 -19.26 3.12 -6.94
N LYS A 137 -19.94 2.92 -5.81
CA LYS A 137 -21.10 2.02 -5.72
C LYS A 137 -22.22 2.44 -6.67
N ASP A 138 -22.55 3.74 -6.67
CA ASP A 138 -23.55 4.30 -7.57
C ASP A 138 -23.18 4.05 -9.04
N LEU A 139 -21.90 4.17 -9.40
CA LEU A 139 -21.41 3.90 -10.75
C LEU A 139 -21.44 2.40 -11.11
N VAL A 140 -21.06 1.51 -10.19
CA VAL A 140 -21.14 0.06 -10.38
C VAL A 140 -22.60 -0.35 -10.60
N LEU A 141 -23.53 0.19 -9.79
CA LEU A 141 -24.97 -0.07 -9.92
C LEU A 141 -25.56 0.51 -11.21
N LEU A 142 -25.07 1.66 -11.67
CA LEU A 142 -25.45 2.23 -12.97
C LEU A 142 -25.13 1.27 -14.13
N HIS A 143 -24.02 0.54 -14.02
CA HIS A 143 -23.55 -0.42 -15.02
C HIS A 143 -23.91 -1.87 -14.69
N LYS A 144 -24.87 -2.10 -13.78
CA LYS A 144 -25.13 -3.44 -13.21
C LYS A 144 -25.38 -4.52 -14.26
N GLU A 145 -26.31 -4.28 -15.18
CA GLU A 145 -26.70 -5.27 -16.19
C GLU A 145 -25.49 -5.71 -17.03
N GLU A 146 -24.69 -4.76 -17.53
CA GLU A 146 -23.54 -5.06 -18.38
C GLU A 146 -22.41 -5.76 -17.61
N ILE A 147 -22.14 -5.36 -16.36
CA ILE A 147 -21.13 -6.02 -15.51
C ILE A 147 -21.55 -7.46 -15.19
N ASP A 148 -22.81 -7.69 -14.82
CA ASP A 148 -23.31 -9.02 -14.49
C ASP A 148 -23.35 -9.94 -15.73
N GLU A 149 -23.69 -9.39 -16.91
CA GLU A 149 -23.61 -10.13 -18.18
C GLU A 149 -22.17 -10.53 -18.52
N LEU A 150 -21.20 -9.64 -18.35
CA LEU A 150 -19.78 -9.94 -18.55
C LEU A 150 -19.31 -11.02 -17.57
N ALA A 151 -19.71 -10.93 -16.29
CA ALA A 151 -19.39 -11.93 -15.28
C ALA A 151 -19.98 -13.31 -15.62
N ALA A 152 -21.24 -13.36 -16.07
CA ALA A 152 -21.90 -14.60 -16.46
C ALA A 152 -21.26 -15.26 -17.70
N GLN A 153 -20.79 -14.47 -18.66
CA GLN A 153 -20.14 -14.98 -19.87
C GLN A 153 -18.75 -15.59 -19.61
N ASN A 154 -18.02 -15.05 -18.64
CA ASN A 154 -16.66 -15.51 -18.30
C ASN A 154 -16.64 -16.46 -17.09
N SER A 155 -17.79 -16.74 -16.49
CA SER A 155 -17.91 -17.77 -15.45
C SER A 155 -17.62 -19.14 -16.07
N PRO A 156 -16.75 -19.97 -15.45
CA PRO A 156 -16.50 -21.33 -15.94
C PRO A 156 -17.82 -22.08 -16.07
N GLN A 157 -18.13 -22.57 -17.26
CA GLN A 157 -19.21 -23.55 -17.42
C GLN A 157 -18.77 -24.83 -16.68
N GLU A 158 -19.51 -25.19 -15.63
CA GLU A 158 -19.33 -26.46 -14.90
C GLU A 158 -19.59 -27.69 -15.79
#